data_AF-A0A423WDE7-F1
#
_entry.id   AF-A0A423WDE7-F1
#
_cell.length_a   1.000
_cell.length_b   1.000
_cell.length_c   1.000
_cell.angle_alpha   90.00
_cell.angle_beta   90.00
_cell.angle_gamma   90.00
#
_symmetry.space_group_name_H-M   'P 1'
#
loop_
_entity.id
_entity.type
_entity.pdbx_description
1 polymer ?
#
loop_
_entity_poly.entity_id
_entity_poly.type
_entity_poly.pdbx_seq_one_letter_code
_entity_poly.pdbx_strand_id
1 'polypeptide(L)'
;MAHLNFTVLGPGSDPMALLDAIGKNNAANEAKAAGRYEEAIALHKQALEAKIEAHGVESIHSALSFNALGESYLAAGKLDEAEKCLEKALKVRDDVAFGGLGVGPRNDAAASRDNMARVLEARGDFGGAREIRLKGADKGHTMCGKSKLRDPGGAVCQKKDWITRHKPLCKKYMASRAPANSTG
;
A
#
# COMPACT_ATOMS: atom_id res chain seq x y z
N MET A 1 11.14 16.81 -34.40
CA MET A 1 12.05 16.42 -33.32
C MET A 1 11.26 16.48 -32.02
N ALA A 2 10.95 15.35 -31.41
CA ALA A 2 10.19 15.31 -30.16
C ALA A 2 11.11 15.74 -29.03
N HIS A 3 10.86 16.91 -28.45
CA HIS A 3 11.52 17.34 -27.23
C HIS A 3 11.08 16.39 -26.11
N LEU A 4 11.99 15.55 -25.64
CA LEU A 4 11.82 14.82 -24.39
C LEU A 4 11.82 15.88 -23.28
N ASN A 5 10.64 16.16 -22.73
CA ASN A 5 10.50 16.94 -21.51
C ASN A 5 11.13 16.16 -20.36
N PHE A 6 12.43 16.39 -20.12
CA PHE A 6 13.05 16.07 -18.85
C PHE A 6 12.41 16.98 -17.82
N THR A 7 11.42 16.45 -17.08
CA THR A 7 10.84 17.11 -15.92
C THR A 7 11.97 17.61 -15.04
N VAL A 8 12.08 18.92 -14.96
CA VAL A 8 12.99 19.66 -14.10
C VAL A 8 12.80 19.12 -12.69
N LEU A 9 13.83 18.42 -12.20
CA LEU A 9 14.05 18.18 -10.77
C LEU A 9 13.79 19.51 -10.04
N GLY A 10 13.00 19.51 -8.96
CA GLY A 10 12.74 20.74 -8.21
C GLY A 10 14.05 21.48 -7.94
N PRO A 11 14.09 22.82 -8.03
CA PRO A 11 15.33 23.60 -7.87
C PRO A 11 15.86 23.38 -6.44
N GLY A 12 16.76 22.40 -6.27
CA GLY A 12 17.29 21.98 -4.97
C GLY A 12 17.60 20.48 -4.81
N SER A 13 17.07 19.58 -5.64
CA SER A 13 17.28 18.15 -5.40
C SER A 13 18.60 17.62 -5.99
N ASP A 14 19.49 17.16 -5.11
CA ASP A 14 20.73 16.48 -5.48
C ASP A 14 20.42 15.12 -6.17
N PRO A 15 20.80 14.93 -7.46
CA PRO A 15 20.64 13.65 -8.15
C PRO A 15 21.28 12.47 -7.40
N MET A 16 22.35 12.72 -6.63
CA MET A 16 22.99 11.70 -5.81
C MET A 16 22.10 11.29 -4.63
N ALA A 17 21.37 12.23 -4.02
CA ALA A 17 20.42 11.93 -2.94
C ALA A 17 19.26 11.04 -3.43
N LEU A 18 18.80 11.23 -4.68
CA LEU A 18 17.78 10.36 -5.27
C LEU A 18 18.29 8.94 -5.55
N LEU A 19 19.53 8.80 -6.04
CA LEU A 19 20.15 7.50 -6.26
C LEU A 19 20.35 6.74 -4.94
N ASP A 20 20.83 7.45 -3.93
CA ASP A 20 20.98 6.96 -2.57
C ASP A 20 19.61 6.56 -1.97
N ALA A 21 18.55 7.31 -2.20
CA ALA A 21 17.19 6.94 -1.79
C ALA A 21 16.70 5.63 -2.43
N ILE A 22 17.07 5.34 -3.68
CA ILE A 22 16.76 4.04 -4.32
C ILE A 22 17.51 2.91 -3.60
N GLY A 23 18.80 3.10 -3.32
CA GLY A 23 19.62 2.15 -2.58
C GLY A 23 19.03 1.84 -1.20
N LYS A 24 18.64 2.87 -0.44
CA LYS A 24 17.97 2.73 0.85
C LYS A 24 16.65 1.98 0.75
N ASN A 25 15.85 2.22 -0.29
CA ASN A 25 14.60 1.50 -0.50
C ASN A 25 14.82 -0.01 -0.71
N ASN A 26 15.87 -0.38 -1.43
CA ASN A 26 16.21 -1.78 -1.65
C ASN A 26 16.73 -2.43 -0.36
N ALA A 27 17.66 -1.77 0.35
CA ALA A 27 18.15 -2.23 1.64
C ALA A 27 17.01 -2.38 2.67
N ALA A 28 16.03 -1.47 2.66
CA ALA A 28 14.85 -1.57 3.51
C ALA A 28 14.01 -2.81 3.19
N ASN A 29 13.82 -3.13 1.91
CA ASN A 29 13.10 -4.33 1.50
C ASN A 29 13.83 -5.61 1.93
N GLU A 30 15.16 -5.64 1.83
CA GLU A 30 15.99 -6.75 2.30
C GLU A 30 15.91 -6.90 3.83
N ALA A 31 16.04 -5.79 4.57
CA ALA A 31 15.89 -5.78 6.03
C ALA A 31 14.51 -6.29 6.46
N LYS A 32 13.42 -5.84 5.79
CA LYS A 32 12.06 -6.32 6.02
C LYS A 32 11.94 -7.82 5.75
N ALA A 33 12.49 -8.31 4.64
CA ALA A 33 12.47 -9.73 4.30
C ALA A 33 13.21 -10.60 5.32
N ALA A 34 14.25 -10.05 5.94
CA ALA A 34 15.00 -10.69 7.02
C ALA A 34 14.40 -10.48 8.42
N GLY A 35 13.20 -9.90 8.54
CA GLY A 35 12.50 -9.66 9.82
C GLY A 35 13.04 -8.47 10.63
N ARG A 36 13.98 -7.68 10.09
CA ARG A 36 14.54 -6.49 10.74
C ARG A 36 13.67 -5.26 10.45
N TYR A 37 12.48 -5.23 11.03
CA TYR A 37 11.45 -4.26 10.67
C TYR A 37 11.79 -2.81 11.05
N GLU A 38 12.43 -2.57 12.19
CA GLU A 38 12.81 -1.20 12.59
C GLU A 38 13.88 -0.59 11.68
N GLU A 39 14.84 -1.42 11.24
CA GLU A 39 15.84 -1.02 10.25
C GLU A 39 15.16 -0.68 8.92
N ALA A 40 14.22 -1.52 8.45
CA ALA A 40 13.45 -1.25 7.24
C ALA A 40 12.64 0.05 7.33
N ILE A 41 12.02 0.34 8.48
CA ILE A 41 11.30 1.59 8.72
C ILE A 41 12.24 2.79 8.62
N ALA A 42 13.41 2.73 9.27
CA ALA A 42 14.38 3.83 9.24
C ALA A 42 14.86 4.12 7.81
N LEU A 43 15.22 3.08 7.06
CA LEU A 43 15.69 3.20 5.67
C LEU A 43 14.59 3.72 4.73
N HIS A 44 13.35 3.25 4.85
CA HIS A 44 12.24 3.78 4.05
C HIS A 44 11.89 5.23 4.39
N LYS A 45 12.03 5.67 5.65
CA LYS A 45 11.84 7.08 6.03
C LYS A 45 12.86 7.98 5.35
N GLN A 46 14.14 7.62 5.41
CA GLN A 46 15.20 8.38 4.74
C GLN A 46 14.98 8.43 3.22
N ALA A 47 14.58 7.31 2.61
CA ALA A 47 14.25 7.26 1.18
C ALA A 47 13.00 8.08 0.82
N LEU A 48 12.04 8.21 1.74
CA LEU A 48 10.84 9.04 1.57
C LEU A 48 11.18 10.53 1.64
N GLU A 49 11.99 10.94 2.62
CA GLU A 49 12.40 12.34 2.80
C GLU A 49 13.08 12.90 1.54
N ALA A 50 14.04 12.17 0.98
CA ALA A 50 14.72 12.57 -0.26
C ALA A 50 13.74 12.70 -1.46
N LYS A 51 12.73 11.82 -1.55
CA LYS A 51 11.73 11.90 -2.63
C LYS A 51 10.73 13.02 -2.43
N ILE A 52 10.38 13.35 -1.18
CA ILE A 52 9.54 14.50 -0.86
C ILE A 52 10.28 15.78 -1.22
N GLU A 53 11.56 15.89 -0.89
CA GLU A 53 12.37 17.06 -1.25
C GLU A 53 12.47 17.23 -2.77
N ALA A 54 12.67 16.14 -3.51
CA ALA A 54 12.84 16.19 -4.95
C ALA A 54 11.55 16.38 -5.76
N HIS A 55 10.45 15.78 -5.30
CA HIS A 55 9.23 15.68 -6.09
C HIS A 55 7.98 16.23 -5.40
N GLY A 56 8.07 16.63 -4.13
CA GLY A 56 6.94 17.04 -3.32
C GLY A 56 6.19 15.86 -2.69
N VAL A 57 5.42 16.16 -1.64
CA VAL A 57 4.69 15.15 -0.84
C VAL A 57 3.56 14.47 -1.61
N GLU A 58 2.94 15.17 -2.57
CA GLU A 58 1.82 14.65 -3.38
C GLU A 58 2.27 14.05 -4.72
N SER A 59 3.56 13.75 -4.89
CA SER A 59 4.07 13.07 -6.08
C SER A 59 3.88 11.56 -6.04
N ILE A 60 3.73 10.94 -7.22
CA ILE A 60 3.75 9.49 -7.42
C ILE A 60 5.00 8.83 -6.81
N HIS A 61 6.16 9.51 -6.87
CA HIS A 61 7.40 9.00 -6.28
C HIS A 61 7.33 8.93 -4.75
N SER A 62 6.74 9.96 -4.13
CA SER A 62 6.47 9.99 -2.69
C SER A 62 5.41 8.96 -2.30
N ALA A 63 4.35 8.78 -3.10
CA ALA A 63 3.32 7.78 -2.87
C ALA A 63 3.85 6.33 -2.89
N LEU A 64 4.82 6.04 -3.75
CA LEU A 64 5.54 4.74 -3.74
C LEU A 64 6.28 4.51 -2.43
N SER A 65 7.01 5.52 -1.94
CA SER A 65 7.71 5.42 -0.66
C SER A 65 6.77 5.37 0.55
N PHE A 66 5.68 6.15 0.54
CA PHE A 66 4.63 6.06 1.57
C PHE A 66 4.03 4.66 1.66
N ASN A 67 3.74 4.03 0.51
CA ASN A 67 3.21 2.66 0.49
C ASN A 67 4.22 1.65 1.07
N ALA A 68 5.50 1.75 0.71
CA ALA A 68 6.54 0.86 1.22
C ALA A 68 6.77 1.04 2.73
N LEU A 69 6.79 2.29 3.20
CA LEU A 69 6.88 2.59 4.62
C LEU A 69 5.67 2.07 5.40
N GLY A 70 4.46 2.23 4.86
CA GLY A 70 3.23 1.69 5.44
C GLY A 70 3.24 0.16 5.55
N GLU A 71 3.78 -0.53 4.54
CA GLU A 71 3.95 -1.99 4.59
C GLU A 71 4.96 -2.42 5.66
N SER A 72 6.07 -1.70 5.82
CA SER A 72 7.06 -1.99 6.87
C SER A 72 6.51 -1.71 8.27
N TYR A 73 5.70 -0.66 8.45
CA TYR A 73 4.96 -0.43 9.68
C TYR A 73 3.97 -1.54 10.00
N LEU A 74 3.21 -2.01 8.99
CA LEU A 74 2.30 -3.14 9.13
C LEU A 74 3.04 -4.42 9.56
N ALA A 75 4.20 -4.70 8.95
CA ALA A 75 5.03 -5.84 9.32
C ALA A 75 5.57 -5.75 10.77
N ALA A 76 5.83 -4.54 11.25
CA ALA A 76 6.21 -4.27 12.64
C ALA A 76 5.02 -4.26 13.63
N GLY A 77 3.78 -4.43 13.16
CA GLY A 77 2.57 -4.32 14.00
C GLY A 77 2.18 -2.89 14.39
N LYS A 78 2.81 -1.88 13.78
CA LYS A 78 2.55 -0.44 14.02
C LYS A 78 1.41 0.04 13.14
N LEU A 79 0.18 -0.33 13.52
CA LEU A 79 -1.01 -0.19 12.67
C LEU A 79 -1.39 1.26 12.40
N ASP A 80 -1.23 2.16 13.38
CA ASP A 80 -1.61 3.57 13.25
C ASP A 80 -0.70 4.33 12.28
N GLU A 81 0.60 4.05 12.33
CA GLU A 81 1.57 4.62 11.39
C GLU A 81 1.43 4.00 10.00
N ALA A 82 1.12 2.71 9.92
CA ALA A 82 0.82 2.05 8.65
C ALA A 82 -0.36 2.70 7.95
N GLU A 83 -1.48 2.89 8.65
CA GLU A 83 -2.69 3.54 8.13
C GLU A 83 -2.37 4.93 7.58
N LYS A 84 -1.74 5.80 8.39
CA LYS A 84 -1.38 7.17 7.96
C LYS A 84 -0.52 7.20 6.70
N CYS A 85 0.42 6.28 6.57
CA CYS A 85 1.26 6.19 5.37
C CYS A 85 0.46 5.71 4.15
N LEU A 86 -0.39 4.70 4.32
CA LEU A 86 -1.21 4.14 3.25
C LEU A 86 -2.30 5.11 2.79
N GLU A 87 -2.88 5.91 3.68
CA GLU A 87 -3.80 7.00 3.31
C GLU A 87 -3.14 8.03 2.39
N LYS A 88 -1.92 8.47 2.72
CA LYS A 88 -1.15 9.40 1.89
C LYS A 88 -0.85 8.81 0.52
N ALA A 89 -0.46 7.53 0.47
CA ALA A 89 -0.24 6.84 -0.79
C ALA A 89 -1.52 6.74 -1.63
N LEU A 90 -2.65 6.39 -1.01
CA LEU A 90 -3.94 6.27 -1.68
C LEU A 90 -4.46 7.62 -2.18
N LYS A 91 -4.27 8.71 -1.43
CA LYS A 91 -4.66 10.05 -1.86
C LYS A 91 -4.07 10.39 -3.24
N VAL A 92 -2.76 10.19 -3.39
CA VAL A 92 -2.05 10.46 -4.65
C VAL A 92 -2.43 9.46 -5.74
N ARG A 93 -2.58 8.18 -5.40
CA ARG A 93 -2.87 7.11 -6.38
C ARG A 93 -4.32 7.12 -6.88
N ASP A 94 -5.27 7.58 -6.05
CA ASP A 94 -6.69 7.65 -6.39
C ASP A 94 -7.03 8.95 -7.14
N ASP A 95 -6.35 10.06 -6.87
CA ASP A 95 -6.68 11.35 -7.46
C ASP A 95 -6.08 11.54 -8.86
N VAL A 96 -6.90 11.96 -9.83
CA VAL A 96 -6.46 12.31 -11.20
C VAL A 96 -5.42 13.44 -11.22
N ALA A 97 -5.53 14.39 -10.29
CA ALA A 97 -4.73 15.62 -10.30
C ALA A 97 -3.24 15.36 -10.04
N PHE A 98 -2.92 14.27 -9.33
CA PHE A 98 -1.54 13.92 -8.94
C PHE A 98 -0.91 12.84 -9.84
N GLY A 99 -1.51 12.56 -10.99
CA GLY A 99 -1.07 11.48 -11.88
C GLY A 99 -1.57 10.08 -11.48
N GLY A 100 -2.45 10.02 -10.48
CA GLY A 100 -3.45 8.96 -10.39
C GLY A 100 -4.50 9.13 -11.50
N LEU A 101 -5.57 8.33 -11.49
CA LEU A 101 -6.56 8.38 -12.58
C LEU A 101 -8.01 8.43 -12.11
N GLY A 102 -8.23 8.97 -10.92
CA GLY A 102 -9.57 9.27 -10.39
C GLY A 102 -10.28 8.04 -9.85
N VAL A 103 -10.10 6.88 -10.51
CA VAL A 103 -10.59 5.57 -10.05
C VAL A 103 -9.80 4.39 -10.66
N GLY A 104 -8.60 4.62 -11.20
CA GLY A 104 -7.68 3.59 -11.76
C GLY A 104 -7.24 3.84 -13.22
N PRO A 105 -5.97 3.49 -13.56
CA PRO A 105 -5.61 2.26 -14.27
C PRO A 105 -4.28 1.65 -13.77
N ARG A 106 -3.78 2.03 -12.58
CA ARG A 106 -2.52 1.48 -12.06
C ARG A 106 -2.80 0.47 -10.95
N ASN A 107 -2.22 -0.72 -11.09
CA ASN A 107 -2.23 -1.77 -10.05
C ASN A 107 -1.58 -1.31 -8.74
N ASP A 108 -0.84 -0.20 -8.74
CA ASP A 108 -0.21 0.36 -7.55
C ASP A 108 -1.24 0.82 -6.50
N ALA A 109 -2.36 1.42 -6.91
CA ALA A 109 -3.47 1.77 -6.03
C ALA A 109 -4.08 0.52 -5.40
N ALA A 110 -4.23 -0.54 -6.20
CA ALA A 110 -4.76 -1.82 -5.72
C ALA A 110 -3.84 -2.49 -4.69
N ALA A 111 -2.51 -2.37 -4.83
CA ALA A 111 -1.55 -2.81 -3.82
C ALA A 111 -1.64 -1.99 -2.52
N SER A 112 -1.81 -0.66 -2.61
CA SER A 112 -2.05 0.17 -1.41
C SER A 112 -3.35 -0.17 -0.71
N ARG A 113 -4.42 -0.43 -1.47
CA ARG A 113 -5.72 -0.85 -0.91
C ARG A 113 -5.62 -2.20 -0.22
N ASP A 114 -4.83 -3.13 -0.76
CA ASP A 114 -4.59 -4.41 -0.10
C ASP A 114 -3.81 -4.24 1.22
N ASN A 115 -2.75 -3.42 1.23
CA ASN A 115 -2.03 -3.11 2.47
C ASN A 115 -2.94 -2.43 3.50
N MET A 116 -3.81 -1.50 3.08
CA MET A 116 -4.77 -0.86 3.97
C MET A 116 -5.79 -1.86 4.51
N ALA A 117 -6.27 -2.77 3.65
CA ALA A 117 -7.16 -3.83 4.08
C ALA A 117 -6.52 -4.76 5.11
N ARG A 118 -5.22 -5.05 4.99
CA ARG A 118 -4.48 -5.82 6.02
C ARG A 118 -4.38 -5.07 7.35
N VAL A 119 -4.25 -3.74 7.34
CA VAL A 119 -4.34 -2.91 8.55
C VAL A 119 -5.72 -3.04 9.19
N LEU A 120 -6.79 -2.90 8.40
CA LEU A 120 -8.17 -3.04 8.87
C LEU A 120 -8.46 -4.46 9.42
N GLU A 121 -7.97 -5.51 8.76
CA GLU A 121 -8.05 -6.89 9.24
C GLU A 121 -7.33 -7.09 10.57
N ALA A 122 -6.14 -6.49 10.74
CA ALA A 122 -5.40 -6.55 11.99
C ALA A 122 -6.15 -5.84 13.15
N ARG A 123 -6.98 -4.84 12.85
CA ARG A 123 -7.89 -4.17 13.80
C ARG A 123 -9.24 -4.87 13.97
N GLY A 124 -9.49 -5.94 13.23
CA GLY A 124 -10.75 -6.67 13.24
C GLY A 124 -11.85 -6.06 12.37
N ASP A 125 -11.61 -5.00 11.60
CA ASP A 125 -12.58 -4.48 10.64
C ASP A 125 -12.49 -5.21 9.30
N PHE A 126 -13.06 -6.41 9.26
CA PHE A 126 -13.14 -7.22 8.04
C PHE A 126 -14.10 -6.64 7.00
N GLY A 127 -15.10 -5.84 7.44
CA GLY A 127 -16.07 -5.19 6.56
C GLY A 127 -15.41 -4.10 5.72
N GLY A 128 -14.72 -3.17 6.38
CA GLY A 128 -13.95 -2.11 5.73
C GLY A 128 -12.81 -2.67 4.89
N ALA A 129 -12.12 -3.72 5.36
CA ALA A 129 -11.09 -4.41 4.59
C ALA A 129 -11.62 -4.97 3.25
N ARG A 130 -12.86 -5.47 3.23
CA ARG A 130 -13.50 -5.94 2.01
C ARG A 130 -13.86 -4.77 1.10
N GLU A 131 -14.45 -3.72 1.65
CA GLU A 131 -14.88 -2.53 0.89
C GLU A 131 -13.69 -1.90 0.15
N ILE A 132 -12.58 -1.66 0.86
CA ILE A 132 -11.42 -0.99 0.26
C ILE A 132 -10.75 -1.84 -0.82
N ARG A 133 -10.70 -3.18 -0.67
CA ARG A 133 -10.19 -4.08 -1.72
C ARG A 133 -11.06 -4.11 -2.97
N LEU A 134 -12.36 -3.89 -2.82
CA LEU A 134 -13.31 -3.88 -3.93
C LEU A 134 -13.43 -2.53 -4.63
N LYS A 135 -12.81 -1.48 -4.10
CA LYS A 135 -12.80 -0.15 -4.73
C LYS A 135 -12.10 -0.24 -6.10
N GLY A 136 -12.85 0.02 -7.18
CA GLY A 136 -12.40 -0.10 -8.57
C GLY A 136 -12.59 -1.47 -9.23
N ALA A 137 -13.35 -2.38 -8.61
CA ALA A 137 -13.66 -3.72 -9.15
C ALA A 137 -14.47 -3.68 -10.45
N ASP A 138 -15.36 -2.71 -10.59
CA ASP A 138 -16.15 -2.43 -11.79
C ASP A 138 -15.28 -2.14 -13.02
N LYS A 139 -14.06 -1.65 -12.80
CA LYS A 139 -13.08 -1.29 -13.83
C LYS A 139 -11.93 -2.30 -13.96
N GLY A 140 -11.98 -3.41 -13.22
CA GLY A 140 -10.94 -4.46 -13.26
C GLY A 140 -9.64 -4.10 -12.53
N HIS A 141 -9.67 -3.12 -11.62
CA HIS A 141 -8.50 -2.58 -10.91
C HIS A 141 -8.38 -3.15 -9.49
N THR A 142 -8.61 -4.45 -9.37
CA THR A 142 -8.47 -5.19 -8.11
C THR A 142 -7.26 -6.11 -8.19
N MET A 143 -6.53 -6.26 -7.08
CA MET A 143 -5.48 -7.28 -6.96
C MET A 143 -6.04 -8.72 -6.99
N CYS A 144 -7.36 -8.90 -6.88
CA CYS A 144 -8.00 -10.20 -6.95
C CYS A 144 -9.24 -10.18 -7.85
N GLY A 145 -9.25 -11.08 -8.85
CA GLY A 145 -10.44 -11.40 -9.65
C GLY A 145 -10.14 -12.15 -10.95
N LYS A 146 -9.29 -11.57 -11.82
CA LYS A 146 -8.93 -12.17 -13.12
C LYS A 146 -7.53 -11.81 -13.65
N SER A 147 -6.74 -10.99 -12.95
CA SER A 147 -5.48 -10.53 -13.54
C SER A 147 -4.38 -11.59 -13.35
N LYS A 148 -3.69 -11.90 -14.44
CA LYS A 148 -2.46 -12.70 -14.47
C LYS A 148 -1.27 -11.94 -13.87
N LEU A 149 -1.50 -11.06 -12.89
CA LEU A 149 -0.45 -10.27 -12.26
C LEU A 149 0.08 -11.04 -11.05
N ARG A 150 1.30 -11.52 -11.25
CA ARG A 150 2.11 -12.26 -10.29
C ARG A 150 2.42 -11.33 -9.12
N ASP A 151 2.02 -11.76 -7.92
CA ASP A 151 2.53 -11.25 -6.65
C ASP A 151 4.08 -11.37 -6.66
N PRO A 152 4.84 -10.31 -6.32
CA PRO A 152 6.29 -10.44 -6.07
C PRO A 152 6.61 -11.46 -4.96
N GLY A 153 5.63 -11.80 -4.10
CA GLY A 153 5.71 -12.82 -3.04
C GLY A 153 5.19 -14.21 -3.41
N GLY A 154 4.77 -14.46 -4.66
CA GLY A 154 4.59 -15.82 -5.17
C GLY A 154 3.32 -16.59 -4.78
N ALA A 155 2.28 -15.98 -4.19
CA ALA A 155 1.01 -16.68 -3.95
C ALA A 155 -0.10 -16.24 -4.94
N VAL A 156 -0.55 -17.18 -5.78
CA VAL A 156 -1.60 -16.98 -6.78
C VAL A 156 -2.96 -16.81 -6.08
N CYS A 157 -3.40 -15.57 -5.83
CA CYS A 157 -4.69 -15.30 -5.22
C CYS A 157 -5.85 -15.56 -6.22
N GLN A 158 -6.41 -16.77 -6.21
CA GLN A 158 -7.67 -17.05 -6.91
C GLN A 158 -8.87 -16.60 -6.06
N LYS A 159 -10.00 -16.26 -6.71
CA LYS A 159 -11.31 -16.00 -6.06
C LYS A 159 -11.70 -17.08 -5.02
N LYS A 160 -11.30 -18.33 -5.28
CA LYS A 160 -11.49 -19.46 -4.37
C LYS A 160 -10.66 -19.30 -3.09
N ASP A 161 -9.42 -18.84 -3.23
CA ASP A 161 -8.46 -18.60 -2.17
C ASP A 161 -8.88 -17.46 -1.21
N TRP A 162 -9.49 -16.40 -1.77
CA TRP A 162 -10.14 -15.35 -0.97
C TRP A 162 -11.26 -15.90 -0.08
N ILE A 163 -12.13 -16.74 -0.64
CA ILE A 163 -13.22 -17.37 0.12
C ILE A 163 -12.65 -18.28 1.21
N THR A 164 -11.63 -19.09 0.94
CA THR A 164 -11.03 -19.98 1.95
C THR A 164 -10.29 -19.23 3.05
N ARG A 165 -9.57 -18.14 2.74
CA ARG A 165 -8.81 -17.35 3.74
C ARG A 165 -9.69 -16.42 4.56
N HIS A 166 -10.65 -15.77 3.93
CA HIS A 166 -11.46 -14.71 4.56
C HIS A 166 -12.74 -15.23 5.22
N LYS A 167 -13.41 -16.26 4.67
CA LYS A 167 -14.67 -16.80 5.22
C LYS A 167 -14.56 -17.29 6.68
N PRO A 168 -13.48 -17.96 7.12
CA PRO A 168 -13.32 -18.37 8.52
C PRO A 168 -13.15 -17.17 9.47
N LEU A 169 -12.43 -16.13 9.05
CA LEU A 169 -12.16 -14.93 9.85
C LEU A 169 -13.40 -14.04 9.96
N CYS A 170 -14.10 -13.83 8.83
CA CYS A 170 -15.39 -13.15 8.78
C CYS A 170 -16.43 -13.84 9.68
N LYS A 171 -16.49 -15.18 9.67
CA LYS A 171 -17.39 -15.95 10.55
C LYS A 171 -17.05 -15.79 12.03
N LYS A 172 -15.76 -15.78 12.40
CA LYS A 172 -15.29 -15.54 13.77
C LYS A 172 -15.64 -14.12 14.25
N TYR A 173 -15.43 -13.12 13.40
CA TYR A 173 -15.80 -11.74 13.69
C TYR A 173 -17.30 -11.57 13.91
N MET A 174 -18.12 -12.12 13.02
CA MET A 174 -19.58 -12.08 13.16
C MET A 174 -20.05 -12.81 14.43
N ALA A 175 -19.40 -13.92 14.82
CA ALA A 175 -19.68 -14.61 16.06
C ALA A 175 -19.28 -13.80 17.32
N SER A 176 -18.19 -13.03 17.26
CA SER A 176 -17.76 -12.13 18.36
C SER A 176 -18.61 -10.87 18.52
N ARG A 177 -19.43 -10.54 17.51
CA ARG A 177 -20.35 -9.39 17.50
C ARG A 177 -21.82 -9.76 17.67
N ALA A 178 -22.14 -11.05 17.75
CA ALA A 178 -23.47 -11.47 18.12
C ALA A 178 -23.75 -10.98 19.55
N PRO A 179 -24.81 -10.18 19.79
CA PRO A 179 -25.19 -9.85 21.15
C PRO A 179 -25.44 -11.16 21.89
N ALA A 180 -24.97 -11.26 23.14
CA ALA A 180 -25.32 -12.38 24.00
C ALA A 180 -26.84 -12.47 24.02
N ASN A 181 -27.39 -13.54 23.45
CA ASN A 181 -28.83 -13.76 23.40
C ASN A 181 -29.39 -13.61 24.82
N SER A 182 -30.25 -12.61 25.01
CA SER A 182 -31.16 -12.55 26.14
C SER A 182 -32.05 -13.78 26.07
N THR A 183 -31.78 -14.76 26.92
CA THR A 183 -32.72 -15.84 27.24
C THR A 183 -33.95 -15.23 27.91
N GLY A 184 -35.10 -15.38 27.26
CA GLY A 184 -36.42 -14.99 27.76
C GLY A 184 -37.49 -15.47 26.80
#